data_AF-A0A6P1ZYC5-F1
#
_entry.id   AF-A0A6P1ZYC5-F1
#
_cell.length_a   1.000
_cell.length_b   1.000
_cell.length_c   1.000
_cell.angle_alpha   90.00
_cell.angle_beta   90.00
_cell.angle_gamma   90.00
#
_symmetry.space_group_name_H-M   'P 1'
#
loop_
_entity.id
_entity.type
_entity.pdbx_description
1 polymer ?
#
loop_
_entity_poly.entity_id
_entity_poly.type
_entity_poly.pdbx_seq_one_letter_code
_entity_poly.pdbx_strand_id
1 'polypeptide(L)'
;MTSDSHLFKQQSGKRRLPLYQGKMIHQFTHKFAEPRYWVDENEGRKSILGRNGIDNGQKLNYQGYRLGFRDVARNTDIRTMIASLTTPQVFAGNTLILSQKFSNKNELLFVVTALNSFACDFIIRQKVTVHCNMLYVYQLPIPRLTAGDEYFSEIVEGAAKLICTTPEFDDLAEEVGLGSHKNGVTDETERAEIRAELDGMIAHLYGLSQEEFAYILTTFPLVPDAVKQAALTAYVGKLSNMGV
;
A
#
# COMPACT_ATOMS: atom_id res chain seq x y z
N MET A 1 -5.27 -21.98 1.72
CA MET A 1 -6.70 -21.59 1.73
C MET A 1 -7.55 -22.84 1.66
N THR A 2 -7.97 -23.40 2.79
CA THR A 2 -8.76 -24.66 2.77
C THR A 2 -10.02 -24.63 3.64
N SER A 3 -10.12 -23.78 4.67
CA SER A 3 -11.34 -23.74 5.49
C SER A 3 -12.49 -22.97 4.82
N ASP A 4 -12.18 -21.83 4.17
CA ASP A 4 -13.21 -20.86 3.79
C ASP A 4 -13.53 -20.85 2.29
N SER A 5 -12.97 -21.79 1.52
CA SER A 5 -13.16 -21.84 0.05
C SER A 5 -14.62 -22.04 -0.35
N HIS A 6 -15.45 -22.60 0.53
CA HIS A 6 -16.88 -22.77 0.35
C HIS A 6 -17.66 -21.43 0.28
N LEU A 7 -17.06 -20.34 0.76
CA LEU A 7 -17.64 -18.99 0.70
C LEU A 7 -17.42 -18.33 -0.67
N PHE A 8 -16.50 -18.84 -1.49
CA PHE A 8 -16.06 -18.17 -2.72
C PHE A 8 -17.01 -18.47 -3.87
N LYS A 9 -17.65 -17.43 -4.39
CA LYS A 9 -18.54 -17.50 -5.56
C LYS A 9 -17.77 -17.02 -6.79
N GLN A 10 -17.96 -17.69 -7.93
CA GLN A 10 -17.25 -17.36 -9.19
C GLN A 10 -17.91 -16.25 -10.02
N GLN A 11 -19.09 -15.78 -9.59
CA GLN A 11 -19.84 -14.74 -10.29
C GLN A 11 -20.21 -13.63 -9.31
N SER A 12 -20.18 -12.39 -9.80
CA SER A 12 -20.77 -11.26 -9.10
C SER A 12 -22.28 -11.46 -8.89
N GLY A 13 -22.88 -10.67 -8.01
CA GLY A 13 -24.30 -10.79 -7.71
C GLY A 13 -24.74 -9.81 -6.63
N LYS A 14 -26.04 -9.77 -6.36
CA LYS A 14 -26.60 -8.92 -5.31
C LYS A 14 -25.95 -9.28 -3.96
N ARG A 15 -25.44 -8.28 -3.22
CA ARG A 15 -24.76 -8.43 -1.92
C ARG A 15 -23.46 -9.25 -1.95
N ARG A 16 -22.85 -9.44 -3.13
CA ARG A 16 -21.55 -10.12 -3.25
C ARG A 16 -20.43 -9.10 -3.38
N LEU A 17 -19.53 -9.11 -2.41
CA LEU A 17 -18.36 -8.24 -2.37
C LEU A 17 -17.15 -8.94 -2.99
N PRO A 18 -16.26 -8.21 -3.70
CA PRO A 18 -15.11 -8.81 -4.34
C PRO A 18 -14.13 -9.40 -3.32
N LEU A 19 -13.55 -10.55 -3.65
CA LEU A 19 -12.49 -11.19 -2.88
C LEU A 19 -11.13 -10.84 -3.50
N TYR A 20 -10.40 -9.96 -2.82
CA TYR A 20 -9.10 -9.49 -3.26
C TYR A 20 -8.02 -10.55 -3.03
N GLN A 21 -7.08 -10.62 -3.98
CA GLN A 21 -5.89 -11.46 -3.92
C GLN A 21 -4.66 -10.58 -4.16
N GLY A 22 -3.47 -11.03 -3.74
CA GLY A 22 -2.25 -10.20 -3.83
C GLY A 22 -1.99 -9.69 -5.25
N LYS A 23 -2.23 -10.53 -6.26
CA LYS A 23 -2.09 -10.19 -7.69
C LYS A 23 -3.00 -9.06 -8.19
N MET A 24 -3.99 -8.62 -7.42
CA MET A 24 -4.95 -7.58 -7.81
C MET A 24 -4.52 -6.17 -7.41
N ILE A 25 -3.56 -6.03 -6.50
CA ILE A 25 -3.00 -4.73 -6.11
C ILE A 25 -1.60 -4.58 -6.68
N HIS A 26 -1.11 -3.37 -6.94
CA HIS A 26 0.31 -3.07 -7.11
C HIS A 26 0.65 -1.82 -6.29
N GLN A 27 1.89 -1.34 -6.31
CA GLN A 27 2.29 -0.14 -5.57
C GLN A 27 1.30 1.00 -5.84
N PHE A 28 0.61 1.45 -4.78
CA PHE A 28 -0.39 2.52 -4.83
C PHE A 28 -1.57 2.32 -5.81
N THR A 29 -1.87 1.08 -6.21
CA THR A 29 -3.06 0.79 -7.03
C THR A 29 -3.76 -0.47 -6.55
N HIS A 30 -5.09 -0.44 -6.54
CA HIS A 30 -5.93 -1.56 -6.13
C HIS A 30 -6.60 -2.26 -7.33
N LYS A 31 -6.41 -1.74 -8.55
CA LYS A 31 -7.01 -2.22 -9.81
C LYS A 31 -5.97 -2.84 -10.75
N PHE A 32 -4.94 -3.48 -10.21
CA PHE A 32 -3.90 -4.12 -11.04
C PHE A 32 -4.42 -5.37 -11.77
N ALA A 33 -5.42 -6.04 -11.21
CA ALA A 33 -6.15 -7.12 -11.89
C ALA A 33 -7.57 -7.26 -11.36
N GLU A 34 -8.47 -7.78 -12.20
CA GLU A 34 -9.88 -7.99 -11.86
C GLU A 34 -10.10 -9.11 -10.82
N PRO A 35 -11.12 -8.99 -9.95
CA PRO A 35 -11.52 -10.06 -9.04
C PRO A 35 -12.00 -11.29 -9.82
N ARG A 36 -11.61 -12.47 -9.32
CA ARG A 36 -12.10 -13.76 -9.84
C ARG A 36 -13.16 -14.41 -8.97
N TYR A 37 -13.27 -13.93 -7.73
CA TYR A 37 -14.16 -14.49 -6.73
C TYR A 37 -14.85 -13.37 -5.97
N TRP A 38 -16.02 -13.69 -5.45
CA TRP A 38 -16.81 -12.83 -4.59
C TRP A 38 -17.28 -13.60 -3.36
N VAL A 39 -17.58 -12.89 -2.28
CA VAL A 39 -18.14 -13.44 -1.04
C VAL A 39 -19.46 -12.75 -0.77
N ASP A 40 -20.49 -13.51 -0.42
CA ASP A 40 -21.75 -12.92 0.06
C ASP A 40 -21.49 -12.18 1.38
N GLU A 41 -21.93 -10.93 1.48
CA GLU A 41 -21.61 -10.08 2.62
C GLU A 41 -22.08 -10.68 3.96
N ASN A 42 -23.25 -11.31 4.00
CA ASN A 42 -23.78 -11.90 5.23
C ASN A 42 -22.96 -13.14 5.63
N GLU A 43 -22.63 -14.00 4.66
CA GLU A 43 -21.78 -15.17 4.91
C GLU A 43 -20.38 -14.74 5.38
N GLY A 44 -19.77 -13.76 4.71
CA GLY A 44 -18.45 -13.23 5.05
C GLY A 44 -18.44 -12.54 6.41
N ARG A 45 -19.46 -11.75 6.72
CA ARG A 45 -19.62 -11.09 8.02
C ARG A 45 -19.74 -12.11 9.15
N LYS A 46 -20.56 -13.16 8.98
CA LYS A 46 -20.66 -14.26 9.94
C LYS A 46 -19.33 -14.99 10.11
N SER A 47 -18.59 -15.20 9.02
CA SER A 47 -17.26 -15.82 9.06
C SER A 47 -16.24 -14.99 9.86
N ILE A 48 -16.23 -13.66 9.70
CA ILE A 48 -15.35 -12.75 10.44
C ILE A 48 -15.68 -12.76 11.94
N LEU A 49 -16.97 -12.73 12.28
CA LEU A 49 -17.43 -12.76 13.68
C LEU A 49 -17.14 -14.10 14.37
N GLY A 50 -17.04 -15.18 13.58
CA GLY A 50 -16.72 -16.51 14.06
C GLY A 50 -17.90 -17.17 14.77
N ARG A 51 -17.66 -18.39 15.30
CA ARG A 51 -18.72 -19.26 15.83
C ARG A 51 -19.55 -18.64 16.98
N ASN A 52 -18.90 -17.84 17.83
CA ASN A 52 -19.51 -17.23 19.01
C ASN A 52 -19.74 -15.72 18.84
N GLY A 53 -19.51 -15.18 17.64
CA GLY A 53 -19.64 -13.75 17.40
C GLY A 53 -21.10 -13.34 17.29
N ILE A 54 -21.50 -12.35 18.06
CA ILE A 54 -22.83 -11.74 17.97
C ILE A 54 -22.74 -10.55 17.01
N ASP A 55 -23.64 -10.54 16.03
CA ASP A 55 -23.79 -9.44 15.10
C ASP A 55 -24.82 -8.44 15.64
N ASN A 56 -24.32 -7.31 16.14
CA ASN A 56 -25.13 -6.19 16.63
C ASN A 56 -25.19 -5.05 15.60
N GLY A 57 -24.80 -5.30 14.35
CA GLY A 57 -24.65 -4.24 13.33
C GLY A 57 -23.38 -3.40 13.51
N GLN A 58 -22.39 -3.89 14.25
CA GLN A 58 -21.11 -3.19 14.47
C GLN A 58 -20.35 -2.98 13.16
N LYS A 59 -19.62 -1.86 13.04
CA LYS A 59 -18.74 -1.64 11.89
C LYS A 59 -17.54 -2.58 11.97
N LEU A 60 -17.36 -3.41 10.95
CA LEU A 60 -16.22 -4.33 10.83
C LEU A 60 -15.14 -3.76 9.90
N ASN A 61 -13.92 -4.28 10.01
CA ASN A 61 -12.75 -3.81 9.27
C ASN A 61 -12.94 -3.82 7.74
N TYR A 62 -13.74 -4.75 7.20
CA TYR A 62 -14.01 -4.82 5.76
C TYR A 62 -14.79 -3.62 5.21
N GLN A 63 -15.48 -2.87 6.09
CA GLN A 63 -16.29 -1.70 5.75
C GLN A 63 -15.48 -0.39 5.74
N GLY A 64 -14.15 -0.46 5.73
CA GLY A 64 -13.28 0.71 5.68
C GLY A 64 -12.00 0.46 4.89
N TYR A 65 -11.27 1.55 4.63
CA TYR A 65 -9.96 1.51 4.01
C TYR A 65 -8.96 0.75 4.88
N ARG A 66 -8.23 -0.17 4.27
CA ARG A 66 -7.18 -0.95 4.90
C ARG A 66 -5.95 -0.95 4.02
N LEU A 67 -4.79 -0.84 4.65
CA LEU A 67 -3.52 -1.14 4.01
C LEU A 67 -3.46 -2.65 3.76
N GLY A 68 -3.13 -3.01 2.53
CA GLY A 68 -2.87 -4.37 2.11
C GLY A 68 -1.52 -4.50 1.43
N PHE A 69 -0.83 -5.61 1.68
CA PHE A 69 0.41 -5.92 0.97
C PHE A 69 0.43 -7.38 0.51
N ARG A 70 1.15 -7.62 -0.58
CA ARG A 70 1.26 -8.95 -1.19
C ARG A 70 2.10 -9.88 -0.29
N ASP A 71 1.55 -11.04 0.05
CA ASP A 71 2.32 -12.10 0.74
C ASP A 71 3.35 -12.73 -0.21
N VAL A 72 2.97 -12.99 -1.46
CA VAL A 72 3.87 -13.63 -2.43
C VAL A 72 4.78 -12.59 -3.07
N ALA A 73 6.08 -12.69 -2.84
CA ALA A 73 7.14 -11.92 -3.48
C ALA A 73 7.98 -12.88 -4.35
N ARG A 74 7.79 -12.82 -5.68
CA ARG A 74 8.51 -13.71 -6.61
C ARG A 74 9.89 -13.15 -6.89
N ASN A 75 10.84 -14.02 -7.19
CA ASN A 75 12.18 -13.63 -7.65
C ASN A 75 12.18 -12.83 -8.97
N THR A 76 11.11 -12.92 -9.75
CA THR A 76 10.89 -12.15 -10.99
C THR A 76 10.22 -10.80 -10.75
N ASP A 77 9.78 -10.50 -9.52
CA ASP A 77 9.12 -9.24 -9.22
C ASP A 77 10.15 -8.12 -9.06
N ILE A 78 9.83 -6.93 -9.59
CA ILE A 78 10.71 -5.76 -9.52
C ILE A 78 10.91 -5.27 -8.07
N ARG A 79 9.92 -5.49 -7.19
CA ARG A 79 9.89 -5.09 -5.77
C ARG A 79 9.48 -6.29 -4.91
N THR A 80 10.00 -6.40 -3.67
CA THR A 80 9.64 -7.47 -2.73
C THR A 80 8.40 -7.07 -1.92
N MET A 81 8.40 -5.88 -1.34
CA MET A 81 7.24 -5.27 -0.71
C MET A 81 6.42 -4.49 -1.75
N ILE A 82 5.16 -4.89 -1.90
CA ILE A 82 4.18 -4.22 -2.76
C ILE A 82 2.93 -4.00 -1.93
N ALA A 83 2.65 -2.74 -1.61
CA ALA A 83 1.54 -2.35 -0.75
C ALA A 83 0.61 -1.34 -1.45
N SER A 84 -0.66 -1.35 -1.06
CA SER A 84 -1.67 -0.38 -1.49
C SER A 84 -2.80 -0.31 -0.46
N LEU A 85 -3.77 0.56 -0.69
CA LEU A 85 -5.02 0.57 0.08
C LEU A 85 -6.11 -0.20 -0.67
N THR A 86 -6.93 -0.93 0.09
CA THR A 86 -8.18 -1.49 -0.44
C THR A 86 -9.31 -0.48 -0.29
N THR A 87 -10.26 -0.53 -1.21
CA THR A 87 -11.55 0.17 -1.05
C THR A 87 -12.34 -0.43 0.12
N PRO A 88 -13.35 0.29 0.66
CA PRO A 88 -14.32 -0.28 1.58
C PRO A 88 -15.15 -1.38 0.89
N GLN A 89 -15.77 -2.24 1.68
CA GLN A 89 -16.66 -3.30 1.20
C GLN A 89 -15.96 -4.37 0.37
N VAL A 90 -14.80 -4.83 0.82
CA VAL A 90 -14.06 -5.93 0.16
C VAL A 90 -13.59 -6.98 1.16
N PHE A 91 -13.53 -8.24 0.74
CA PHE A 91 -12.84 -9.30 1.48
C PHE A 91 -11.48 -9.58 0.84
N ALA A 92 -10.58 -10.26 1.54
CA ALA A 92 -9.29 -10.67 0.98
C ALA A 92 -8.96 -12.12 1.30
N GLY A 93 -8.32 -12.80 0.36
CA GLY A 93 -7.72 -14.11 0.56
C GLY A 93 -6.33 -14.01 1.19
N ASN A 94 -5.74 -15.15 1.55
CA ASN A 94 -4.46 -15.22 2.28
C ASN A 94 -3.27 -14.56 1.56
N THR A 95 -3.29 -14.46 0.23
CA THR A 95 -2.20 -13.86 -0.55
C THR A 95 -2.13 -12.32 -0.47
N LEU A 96 -3.15 -11.69 0.11
CA LEU A 96 -3.18 -10.25 0.39
C LEU A 96 -3.38 -10.07 1.90
N ILE A 97 -2.31 -9.71 2.60
CA ILE A 97 -2.36 -9.49 4.03
C ILE A 97 -2.90 -8.09 4.27
N LEU A 98 -4.00 -8.00 5.01
CA LEU A 98 -4.66 -6.73 5.33
C LEU A 98 -4.42 -6.34 6.78
N SER A 99 -4.14 -5.05 6.97
CA SER A 99 -4.12 -4.40 8.27
C SER A 99 -5.51 -4.32 8.90
N GLN A 100 -5.54 -4.09 10.22
CA GLN A 100 -6.73 -3.59 10.89
C GLN A 100 -7.02 -2.14 10.47
N LYS A 101 -8.19 -1.63 10.83
CA LYS A 101 -8.55 -0.24 10.56
C LYS A 101 -7.58 0.72 11.27
N PHE A 102 -7.03 1.67 10.52
CA PHE A 102 -6.30 2.81 11.06
C PHE A 102 -7.26 3.89 11.57
N SER A 103 -6.93 4.45 12.73
CA SER A 103 -7.63 5.60 13.32
C SER A 103 -7.37 6.88 12.54
N ASN A 104 -6.10 7.11 12.15
CA ASN A 104 -5.67 8.29 11.39
C ASN A 104 -5.37 7.91 9.93
N LYS A 105 -5.99 8.60 8.97
CA LYS A 105 -5.80 8.35 7.53
C LYS A 105 -4.52 8.91 6.96
N ASN A 106 -3.99 9.97 7.55
CA ASN A 106 -2.69 10.51 7.16
C ASN A 106 -1.58 9.50 7.54
N GLU A 107 -1.66 8.90 8.73
CA GLU A 107 -0.75 7.81 9.11
C GLU A 107 -0.89 6.58 8.19
N LEU A 108 -2.12 6.22 7.80
CA LEU A 108 -2.37 5.15 6.85
C LEU A 108 -1.65 5.37 5.50
N LEU A 109 -1.75 6.60 4.96
CA LEU A 109 -1.10 7.01 3.72
C LEU A 109 0.42 7.08 3.85
N PHE A 110 0.92 7.56 5.00
CA PHE A 110 2.35 7.54 5.28
C PHE A 110 2.90 6.11 5.33
N VAL A 111 2.26 5.19 6.07
CA VAL A 111 2.75 3.82 6.24
C VAL A 111 2.74 3.06 4.90
N VAL A 112 1.71 3.20 4.07
CA VAL A 112 1.70 2.56 2.74
C VAL A 112 2.81 3.11 1.85
N THR A 113 3.17 4.39 1.97
CA THR A 113 4.32 4.96 1.27
C THR A 113 5.64 4.41 1.79
N ALA A 114 5.84 4.40 3.11
CA ALA A 114 7.05 3.86 3.73
C ALA A 114 7.29 2.41 3.33
N LEU A 115 6.25 1.56 3.31
CA LEU A 115 6.34 0.16 2.86
C LEU A 115 6.69 0.03 1.38
N ASN A 116 6.25 0.95 0.53
CA ASN A 116 6.58 0.94 -0.91
C ASN A 116 7.95 1.57 -1.22
N SER A 117 8.69 2.09 -0.24
CA SER A 117 9.97 2.77 -0.48
C SER A 117 11.12 1.82 -0.80
N PHE A 118 12.12 2.28 -1.56
CA PHE A 118 13.35 1.50 -1.79
C PHE A 118 14.09 1.15 -0.50
N ALA A 119 14.14 2.08 0.46
CA ALA A 119 14.78 1.86 1.77
C ALA A 119 14.13 0.70 2.53
N CYS A 120 12.79 0.68 2.61
CA CYS A 120 12.07 -0.40 3.28
C CYS A 120 12.20 -1.73 2.50
N ASP A 121 12.09 -1.68 1.16
CA ASP A 121 12.19 -2.86 0.31
C ASP A 121 13.59 -3.49 0.36
N PHE A 122 14.65 -2.68 0.52
CA PHE A 122 16.01 -3.16 0.70
C PHE A 122 16.17 -4.00 1.97
N ILE A 123 15.58 -3.55 3.08
CA ILE A 123 15.65 -4.26 4.37
C ILE A 123 14.88 -5.59 4.28
N ILE A 124 13.66 -5.56 3.74
CA ILE A 124 12.81 -6.76 3.74
C ILE A 124 13.28 -7.82 2.76
N ARG A 125 13.85 -7.42 1.62
CA ARG A 125 14.41 -8.33 0.61
C ARG A 125 15.56 -9.18 1.16
N GLN A 126 16.28 -8.70 2.17
CA GLN A 126 17.32 -9.48 2.85
C GLN A 126 16.75 -10.56 3.79
N LYS A 127 15.46 -10.45 4.16
CA LYS A 127 14.80 -11.35 5.10
C LYS A 127 13.83 -12.33 4.44
N VAL A 128 13.31 -11.98 3.26
CA VAL A 128 12.25 -12.72 2.56
C VAL A 128 12.81 -13.49 1.37
N THR A 129 12.35 -14.73 1.19
CA THR A 129 12.57 -15.53 -0.01
C THR A 129 11.37 -15.50 -0.95
N VAL A 130 10.21 -16.02 -0.50
CA VAL A 130 8.99 -16.11 -1.31
C VAL A 130 7.77 -15.49 -0.62
N HIS A 131 7.69 -15.59 0.70
CA HIS A 131 6.54 -15.14 1.47
C HIS A 131 6.91 -13.99 2.41
N CYS A 132 6.43 -12.81 2.06
CA CYS A 132 6.44 -11.62 2.88
C CYS A 132 5.34 -11.75 3.96
N ASN A 133 5.58 -12.55 4.98
CA ASN A 133 4.63 -12.73 6.08
C ASN A 133 4.83 -11.67 7.19
N MET A 134 3.89 -11.61 8.14
CA MET A 134 3.90 -10.62 9.24
C MET A 134 5.12 -10.70 10.15
N LEU A 135 5.80 -11.85 10.27
CA LEU A 135 7.00 -11.99 11.12
C LEU A 135 8.13 -11.06 10.64
N TYR A 136 8.24 -10.86 9.33
CA TYR A 136 9.22 -9.94 8.75
C TYR A 136 8.76 -8.49 8.84
N VAL A 137 7.48 -8.24 8.55
CA VAL A 137 6.90 -6.88 8.56
C VAL A 137 6.96 -6.23 9.94
N TYR A 138 6.74 -7.01 11.02
CA TYR A 138 6.86 -6.48 12.39
C TYR A 138 8.28 -6.06 12.79
N GLN A 139 9.29 -6.44 12.03
CA GLN A 139 10.69 -6.08 12.30
C GLN A 139 11.18 -4.91 11.44
N LEU A 140 10.33 -4.32 10.60
CA LEU A 140 10.73 -3.21 9.74
C LEU A 140 10.85 -1.92 10.55
N PRO A 141 11.96 -1.17 10.43
CA PRO A 141 12.13 0.11 11.11
C PRO A 141 11.36 1.20 10.37
N ILE A 142 10.03 1.23 10.53
CA ILE A 142 9.19 2.27 9.93
C ILE A 142 9.30 3.56 10.78
N PRO A 143 9.70 4.70 10.19
CA PRO A 143 9.72 5.98 10.90
C PRO A 143 8.34 6.31 11.48
N ARG A 144 8.30 6.90 12.67
CA ARG A 144 7.05 7.27 13.33
C ARG A 144 6.83 8.76 13.21
N LEU A 145 6.09 9.16 12.19
CA LEU A 145 5.79 10.55 11.90
C LEU A 145 4.31 10.87 12.09
N THR A 146 4.05 12.13 12.40
CA THR A 146 2.74 12.74 12.63
C THR A 146 2.67 14.11 11.96
N ALA A 147 1.51 14.75 12.01
CA ALA A 147 1.32 16.06 11.41
C ALA A 147 2.29 17.10 11.99
N GLY A 148 3.01 17.79 11.12
CA GLY A 148 4.04 18.78 11.49
C GLY A 148 5.46 18.26 11.43
N ASP A 149 5.65 16.93 11.37
CA ASP A 149 6.97 16.35 11.12
C ASP A 149 7.41 16.56 9.66
N GLU A 150 8.72 16.57 9.45
CA GLU A 150 9.33 16.81 8.15
C GLU A 150 8.84 15.82 7.08
N TYR A 151 8.52 16.35 5.90
CA TYR A 151 7.97 15.64 4.74
C TYR A 151 6.63 14.91 4.96
N PHE A 152 6.07 14.88 6.17
CA PHE A 152 4.87 14.09 6.45
C PHE A 152 3.69 14.53 5.59
N SER A 153 3.45 15.83 5.49
CA SER A 153 2.34 16.39 4.70
C SER A 153 2.52 16.11 3.20
N GLU A 154 3.72 16.33 2.66
CA GLU A 154 4.05 16.09 1.25
C GLU A 154 3.96 14.60 0.89
N ILE A 155 4.38 13.72 1.80
CA ILE A 155 4.26 12.27 1.64
C ILE A 155 2.79 11.86 1.60
N VAL A 156 1.98 12.39 2.52
CA VAL A 156 0.55 12.11 2.59
C VAL A 156 -0.16 12.59 1.32
N GLU A 157 0.14 13.80 0.86
CA GLU A 157 -0.43 14.36 -0.37
C GLU A 157 -0.05 13.54 -1.61
N GLY A 158 1.23 13.20 -1.77
CA GLY A 158 1.70 12.38 -2.89
C GLY A 158 1.08 10.97 -2.86
N ALA A 159 0.98 10.35 -1.69
CA ALA A 159 0.31 9.07 -1.53
C ALA A 159 -1.18 9.13 -1.87
N ALA A 160 -1.87 10.18 -1.43
CA ALA A 160 -3.28 10.40 -1.73
C ALA A 160 -3.50 10.55 -3.23
N LYS A 161 -2.68 11.35 -3.92
CA LYS A 161 -2.73 11.50 -5.39
C LYS A 161 -2.57 10.15 -6.10
N LEU A 162 -1.67 9.29 -5.63
CA LEU A 162 -1.44 7.98 -6.26
C LEU A 162 -2.59 6.98 -5.99
N ILE A 163 -3.21 7.01 -4.81
CA ILE A 163 -4.18 6.00 -4.36
C ILE A 163 -5.63 6.38 -4.69
N CYS A 164 -6.00 7.64 -4.44
CA CYS A 164 -7.37 8.13 -4.56
C CYS A 164 -7.69 8.45 -6.02
N THR A 165 -7.77 7.43 -6.87
CA THR A 165 -8.02 7.56 -8.31
C THR A 165 -9.40 7.08 -8.74
N THR A 166 -10.23 6.62 -7.79
CA THR A 166 -11.56 6.08 -8.08
C THR A 166 -12.60 6.58 -7.06
N PRO A 167 -13.89 6.62 -7.42
CA PRO A 167 -14.94 7.18 -6.54
C PRO A 167 -15.02 6.50 -5.16
N GLU A 168 -14.65 5.22 -5.06
CA GLU A 168 -14.61 4.49 -3.79
C GLU A 168 -13.59 5.05 -2.78
N PHE A 169 -12.74 5.99 -3.20
CA PHE A 169 -11.78 6.72 -2.35
C PHE A 169 -12.16 8.20 -2.13
N ASP A 170 -13.34 8.66 -2.57
CA ASP A 170 -13.74 10.07 -2.39
C ASP A 170 -13.75 10.49 -0.92
N ASP A 171 -14.33 9.68 -0.02
CA ASP A 171 -14.32 9.96 1.42
C ASP A 171 -12.88 10.10 1.97
N LEU A 172 -11.95 9.26 1.48
CA LEU A 172 -10.55 9.34 1.89
C LEU A 172 -9.89 10.59 1.33
N ALA A 173 -10.12 10.92 0.07
CA ALA A 173 -9.57 12.10 -0.59
C ALA A 173 -10.03 13.39 0.10
N GLU A 174 -11.30 13.47 0.48
CA GLU A 174 -11.85 14.61 1.23
C GLU A 174 -11.20 14.71 2.63
N GLU A 175 -11.14 13.60 3.37
CA GLU A 175 -10.59 13.55 4.74
C GLU A 175 -9.12 14.01 4.82
N VAL A 176 -8.32 13.72 3.78
CA VAL A 176 -6.89 14.05 3.73
C VAL A 176 -6.58 15.35 2.96
N GLY A 177 -7.61 16.09 2.55
CA GLY A 177 -7.46 17.39 1.89
C GLY A 177 -7.17 17.35 0.38
N LEU A 178 -7.20 16.19 -0.26
CA LEU A 178 -7.12 16.05 -1.72
C LEU A 178 -8.44 16.46 -2.41
N GLY A 179 -9.57 16.34 -1.71
CA GLY A 179 -10.90 16.73 -2.18
C GLY A 179 -11.69 15.58 -2.81
N SER A 180 -11.25 15.03 -3.94
CA SER A 180 -11.92 13.88 -4.58
C SER A 180 -10.97 13.09 -5.47
N HIS A 181 -11.43 11.93 -5.95
CA HIS A 181 -10.69 11.08 -6.87
C HIS A 181 -10.29 11.76 -8.19
N LYS A 182 -10.95 12.86 -8.56
CA LYS A 182 -10.63 13.65 -9.76
C LYS A 182 -9.29 14.36 -9.66
N ASN A 183 -8.79 14.57 -8.44
CA ASN A 183 -7.46 15.12 -8.18
C ASN A 183 -6.40 14.02 -8.00
N GLY A 184 -6.81 12.75 -8.13
CA GLY A 184 -5.90 11.61 -8.20
C GLY A 184 -5.21 11.53 -9.56
N VAL A 185 -3.99 10.99 -9.58
CA VAL A 185 -3.14 10.94 -10.76
C VAL A 185 -3.19 9.55 -11.39
N THR A 186 -3.58 9.51 -12.66
CA THR A 186 -3.70 8.26 -13.45
C THR A 186 -2.68 8.15 -14.58
N ASP A 187 -2.04 9.25 -14.99
CA ASP A 187 -0.96 9.23 -15.96
C ASP A 187 0.29 8.55 -15.38
N GLU A 188 0.82 7.53 -16.06
CA GLU A 188 1.91 6.71 -15.51
C GLU A 188 3.24 7.47 -15.41
N THR A 189 3.45 8.51 -16.21
CA THR A 189 4.66 9.36 -16.13
C THR A 189 4.61 10.20 -14.87
N GLU A 190 3.49 10.92 -14.65
CA GLU A 190 3.28 11.73 -13.45
C GLU A 190 3.28 10.85 -12.18
N ARG A 191 2.68 9.65 -12.25
CA ARG A 191 2.76 8.65 -11.16
C ARG A 191 4.19 8.18 -10.89
N ALA A 192 5.04 8.09 -11.90
CA ALA A 192 6.45 7.71 -11.72
C ALA A 192 7.25 8.84 -11.04
N GLU A 193 6.99 10.09 -11.40
CA GLU A 193 7.60 11.27 -10.78
C GLU A 193 7.22 11.37 -9.29
N ILE A 194 5.93 11.28 -8.95
CA ILE A 194 5.48 11.31 -7.55
C ILE A 194 6.13 10.16 -6.77
N ARG A 195 6.19 8.94 -7.32
CA ARG A 195 6.87 7.82 -6.65
C ARG A 195 8.34 8.10 -6.38
N ALA A 196 9.05 8.68 -7.34
CA ALA A 196 10.46 9.05 -7.18
C ALA A 196 10.65 10.10 -6.07
N GLU A 197 9.77 11.11 -5.99
CA GLU A 197 9.78 12.11 -4.92
C GLU A 197 9.51 11.49 -3.55
N LEU A 198 8.53 10.59 -3.44
CA LEU A 198 8.23 9.86 -2.22
C LEU A 198 9.42 8.99 -1.79
N ASP A 199 10.06 8.28 -2.72
CA ASP A 199 11.26 7.47 -2.43
C ASP A 199 12.41 8.34 -1.89
N GLY A 200 12.64 9.52 -2.48
CA GLY A 200 13.65 10.46 -2.01
C GLY A 200 13.37 11.00 -0.60
N MET A 201 12.14 11.41 -0.32
CA MET A 201 11.74 11.88 1.02
C MET A 201 11.85 10.77 2.07
N ILE A 202 11.39 9.55 1.76
CA ILE A 202 11.52 8.43 2.69
C ILE A 202 13.00 8.08 2.94
N ALA A 203 13.88 8.17 1.94
CA ALA A 203 15.30 7.92 2.15
C ALA A 203 15.95 8.91 3.14
N HIS A 204 15.56 10.20 3.09
CA HIS A 204 15.96 11.19 4.10
C HIS A 204 15.44 10.83 5.50
N LEU A 205 14.20 10.38 5.62
CA LEU A 205 13.62 9.95 6.89
C LEU A 205 14.30 8.70 7.49
N TYR A 206 14.94 7.88 6.66
CA TYR A 206 15.77 6.76 7.11
C TYR A 206 17.21 7.19 7.46
N GLY A 207 17.56 8.47 7.28
CA GLY A 207 18.88 9.01 7.58
C GLY A 207 19.96 8.54 6.62
N LEU A 208 19.60 8.12 5.40
CA LEU A 208 20.55 7.63 4.41
C LEU A 208 21.35 8.80 3.83
N SER A 209 22.65 8.60 3.59
CA SER A 209 23.45 9.49 2.75
C SER A 209 23.12 9.31 1.27
N GLN A 210 23.57 10.25 0.42
CA GLN A 210 23.43 10.12 -1.02
C GLN A 210 24.10 8.85 -1.56
N GLU A 211 25.29 8.52 -1.06
CA GLU A 211 26.05 7.33 -1.45
C GLU A 211 25.34 6.05 -1.01
N GLU A 212 24.81 6.02 0.21
CA GLU A 212 24.06 4.87 0.73
C GLU A 212 22.78 4.64 -0.05
N PHE A 213 22.04 5.70 -0.37
CA PHE A 213 20.82 5.59 -1.16
C PHE A 213 21.13 5.15 -2.60
N ALA A 214 22.17 5.71 -3.23
CA ALA A 214 22.63 5.27 -4.54
C ALA A 214 23.04 3.79 -4.55
N TYR A 215 23.74 3.32 -3.50
CA TYR A 215 24.07 1.91 -3.32
C TYR A 215 22.81 1.05 -3.22
N ILE A 216 21.84 1.43 -2.37
CA ILE A 216 20.58 0.71 -2.20
C ILE A 216 19.89 0.53 -3.57
N LEU A 217 19.80 1.57 -4.37
CA LEU A 217 19.17 1.52 -5.70
C LEU A 217 19.84 0.49 -6.63
N THR A 218 21.16 0.29 -6.52
CA THR A 218 21.88 -0.72 -7.34
C THR A 218 21.46 -2.16 -7.04
N THR A 219 20.88 -2.40 -5.86
CA THR A 219 20.43 -3.75 -5.44
C THR A 219 19.09 -4.17 -6.06
N PHE A 220 18.49 -3.32 -6.89
CA PHE A 220 17.24 -3.57 -7.62
C PHE A 220 17.51 -3.76 -9.13
N PRO A 221 18.06 -4.91 -9.57
CA PRO A 221 18.50 -5.10 -10.95
C PRO A 221 17.34 -5.14 -11.97
N LEU A 222 16.13 -5.50 -11.53
CA LEU A 222 14.94 -5.57 -12.40
C LEU A 222 14.21 -4.22 -12.51
N VAL A 223 14.56 -3.23 -11.69
CA VAL A 223 13.98 -1.89 -11.77
C VAL A 223 14.72 -1.10 -12.85
N PRO A 224 14.00 -0.47 -13.81
CA PRO A 224 14.62 0.32 -14.87
C PRO A 224 15.55 1.41 -14.33
N ASP A 225 16.69 1.63 -15.00
CA ASP A 225 17.68 2.62 -14.57
C ASP A 225 17.08 4.03 -14.49
N ALA A 226 16.19 4.39 -15.42
CA ALA A 226 15.49 5.68 -15.38
C ALA A 226 14.70 5.90 -14.07
N VAL A 227 14.07 4.84 -13.53
CA VAL A 227 13.31 4.93 -12.26
C VAL A 227 14.27 5.14 -11.08
N LYS A 228 15.40 4.41 -11.07
CA LYS A 228 16.42 4.57 -10.03
C LYS A 228 17.05 5.96 -10.06
N GLN A 229 17.39 6.46 -11.26
CA GLN A 229 17.95 7.80 -11.43
C GLN A 229 16.96 8.90 -11.06
N ALA A 230 15.66 8.72 -11.35
CA ALA A 230 14.63 9.66 -10.93
C ALA A 230 14.54 9.74 -9.39
N ALA A 231 14.53 8.59 -8.70
CA ALA A 231 14.51 8.54 -7.24
C ALA A 231 15.76 9.21 -6.63
N LEU A 232 16.95 8.93 -7.18
CA LEU A 232 18.20 9.56 -6.72
C LEU A 232 18.20 11.07 -6.96
N THR A 233 17.74 11.52 -8.13
CA THR A 233 17.61 12.94 -8.46
C THR A 233 16.66 13.64 -7.50
N ALA A 234 15.51 13.02 -7.19
CA ALA A 234 14.55 13.56 -6.25
C ALA A 234 15.12 13.66 -4.83
N TYR A 235 15.88 12.66 -4.38
CA TYR A 235 16.60 12.70 -3.11
C TYR A 235 17.57 13.90 -3.05
N VAL A 236 18.39 14.11 -4.08
CA VAL A 236 19.35 15.23 -4.16
C VAL A 236 18.64 16.58 -4.21
N GLY A 237 17.55 16.69 -4.97
CA GLY A 237 16.76 17.91 -5.06
C GLY A 237 16.18 18.36 -3.71
N LYS A 238 15.90 17.42 -2.80
CA LYS A 238 15.46 17.74 -1.43
C LYS A 238 16.59 18.29 -0.56
N LEU A 239 17.84 17.81 -0.71
CA LEU A 239 19.00 18.38 -0.02
C LEU A 239 19.21 19.86 -0.39
N SER A 240 19.09 20.20 -1.68
CA SER A 240 19.25 21.58 -2.16
C SER A 240 18.20 22.55 -1.60
N ASN A 241 16.99 22.06 -1.28
CA ASN A 241 15.93 22.87 -0.69
C ASN A 241 16.08 23.05 0.83
N MET A 242 16.97 22.29 1.48
CA MET A 242 17.22 22.35 2.92
C MET A 242 18.32 23.31 3.33
N GLY A 243 18.95 24.01 2.36
CA GLY A 243 19.91 25.08 2.65
C GLY A 243 21.13 24.60 3.43
N VAL A 244 22.01 23.84 2.77
CA VAL A 244 23.44 23.79 3.09
C VAL A 244 24.20 24.52 2.00
#